data_AF-A0A970YTY0-F1
#
_entry.id   AF-A0A970YTY0-F1
#
_cell.length_a   1.000
_cell.length_b   1.000
_cell.length_c   1.000
_cell.angle_alpha   90.00
_cell.angle_beta   90.00
_cell.angle_gamma   90.00
#
_symmetry.space_group_name_H-M   'P 1'
#
loop_
_entity.id
_entity.type
_entity.pdbx_description
1 polymer ?
#
loop_
_entity_poly.entity_id
_entity_poly.type
_entity_poly.pdbx_seq_one_letter_code
_entity_poly.pdbx_strand_id
1 'polypeptide(L)'
;MPIYHYNGIVRNSLFFETPNICGAFLTLLLIFMVGFLDFSALENKKKDVLSWLVGALVVLTEFLLVCTYSRAAYLATVISLLFLSIGRRAKAVLLSLLLFVALICFLPSGAKRLASFTEFHEGSIANRILLWQGASAMIAQRPFKGMSFQEIGNYYRAVFLPLDIEARYSTMQSDWLTLGCVHGVWLPFILGTIIIGLALAGATLSFHPAISPSDRSILRCCTAVIIAYI
;
A
#
# COMPACT_ATOMS: atom_id res chain seq x y z
N MET A 1 -19.61 6.12 10.68
CA MET A 1 -18.76 5.39 9.71
C MET A 1 -19.13 3.91 9.77
N PRO A 2 -19.09 3.18 8.65
CA PRO A 2 -19.30 1.74 8.65
C PRO A 2 -18.26 1.04 9.53
N ILE A 3 -18.71 0.11 10.38
CA ILE A 3 -17.84 -0.73 11.21
C ILE A 3 -17.51 -1.97 10.38
N TYR A 4 -16.22 -2.20 10.15
CA TYR A 4 -15.75 -3.36 9.40
C TYR A 4 -15.32 -4.46 10.36
N HIS A 5 -15.66 -5.71 10.04
CA HIS A 5 -15.27 -6.86 10.85
C HIS A 5 -14.40 -7.84 10.04
N TYR A 6 -13.51 -8.55 10.72
CA TYR A 6 -12.77 -9.70 10.21
C TYR A 6 -12.72 -10.77 11.31
N ASN A 7 -13.24 -11.97 11.03
CA ASN A 7 -13.33 -13.06 12.02
C ASN A 7 -13.94 -12.60 13.36
N GLY A 8 -14.99 -11.77 13.31
CA GLY A 8 -15.65 -11.20 14.50
C GLY A 8 -14.90 -10.02 15.15
N ILE A 9 -13.69 -9.68 14.70
CA ILE A 9 -12.88 -8.58 15.25
C ILE A 9 -13.12 -7.30 14.45
N VAL A 10 -13.29 -6.17 15.14
CA VAL A 10 -13.40 -4.86 14.50
C VAL A 10 -12.09 -4.48 13.84
N ARG A 11 -12.14 -4.16 12.54
CA ARG A 11 -11.01 -3.61 11.79
C ARG A 11 -10.99 -2.10 11.98
N ASN A 12 -9.85 -1.56 12.38
CA ASN A 12 -9.71 -0.13 12.56
C ASN A 12 -9.61 0.57 11.19
N SER A 13 -10.53 1.49 10.93
CA SER A 13 -10.49 2.39 9.77
C SER A 13 -10.17 3.84 10.15
N LEU A 14 -10.00 4.13 11.44
CA LEU A 14 -9.84 5.49 11.99
C LEU A 14 -10.93 6.42 11.44
N PHE A 15 -10.53 7.40 10.62
CA PHE A 15 -11.39 8.37 9.96
C PHE A 15 -11.53 8.13 8.44
N PHE A 16 -10.97 7.03 7.93
CA PHE A 16 -11.07 6.67 6.51
C PHE A 16 -12.32 5.84 6.23
N GLU A 17 -12.76 5.88 4.97
CA GLU A 17 -13.94 5.14 4.51
C GLU A 17 -13.78 3.62 4.65
N THR A 18 -12.56 3.11 4.47
CA THR A 18 -12.26 1.68 4.59
C THR A 18 -10.94 1.44 5.33
N PRO A 19 -10.79 0.30 6.03
CA PRO A 19 -9.53 -0.08 6.68
C PRO A 19 -8.38 -0.29 5.68
N ASN A 20 -8.67 -0.53 4.39
CA ASN A 20 -7.63 -0.68 3.38
C ASN A 20 -6.99 0.67 3.04
N ILE A 21 -7.80 1.73 2.89
CA ILE A 21 -7.31 3.10 2.66
C ILE A 21 -6.53 3.58 3.89
N CYS A 22 -7.07 3.32 5.09
CA CYS A 22 -6.36 3.59 6.34
C CYS A 22 -4.99 2.88 6.38
N GLY A 23 -4.95 1.60 6.02
CA GLY A 23 -3.72 0.82 5.98
C GLY A 23 -2.69 1.41 5.01
N ALA A 24 -3.10 1.78 3.79
CA ALA A 24 -2.21 2.41 2.81
C ALA A 24 -1.62 3.73 3.32
N PHE A 25 -2.45 4.60 3.91
CA PHE A 25 -1.98 5.85 4.52
C PHE A 25 -0.97 5.61 5.64
N LEU A 26 -1.26 4.67 6.56
CA LEU A 26 -0.36 4.33 7.66
C LEU A 26 0.95 3.72 7.17
N THR A 27 0.94 2.92 6.09
CA THR A 27 2.16 2.41 5.45
C THR A 27 3.04 3.55 4.94
N LEU A 28 2.47 4.51 4.21
CA LEU A 28 3.23 5.66 3.68
C LEU A 28 3.82 6.48 4.83
N LEU A 29 3.00 6.80 5.85
CA LEU A 29 3.43 7.55 7.03
C LEU A 29 4.58 6.85 7.76
N LEU A 30 4.48 5.53 7.95
CA LEU A 30 5.50 4.72 8.60
C LEU A 30 6.84 4.78 7.84
N ILE A 31 6.82 4.63 6.51
CA ILE A 31 8.03 4.68 5.67
C ILE A 31 8.73 6.03 5.82
N PHE A 32 7.98 7.14 5.82
CA PHE A 32 8.53 8.47 6.05
C PHE A 32 9.16 8.62 7.45
N MET A 33 8.47 8.16 8.50
CA MET A 33 8.99 8.26 9.87
C MET A 33 10.25 7.41 10.09
N VAL A 34 10.26 6.17 9.58
CA VAL A 34 11.43 5.29 9.66
C VAL A 34 12.59 5.85 8.83
N GLY A 35 12.31 6.38 7.64
CA GLY A 35 13.30 7.06 6.81
C GLY A 35 13.91 8.29 7.50
N PHE A 36 13.09 9.10 8.19
CA PHE A 36 13.55 10.22 9.00
C PHE A 36 14.48 9.75 10.13
N LEU A 37 14.09 8.74 10.91
CA LEU A 37 14.92 8.23 12.01
C LEU A 37 16.26 7.70 11.51
N ASP A 38 16.28 7.04 10.36
CA ASP A 38 17.53 6.56 9.76
C ASP A 38 18.40 7.72 9.25
N PHE A 39 17.80 8.74 8.63
CA PHE A 39 18.49 9.96 8.22
C PHE A 39 19.10 10.70 9.41
N SER A 40 18.34 10.93 10.48
CA SER A 40 18.81 11.61 11.69
C SER A 40 19.98 10.86 12.35
N ALA A 41 19.97 9.53 12.29
CA ALA A 41 21.08 8.71 12.78
C ALA A 41 22.37 8.90 11.94
N LEU A 42 22.25 9.15 10.63
CA LEU A 42 23.40 9.38 9.74
C LEU A 42 24.06 10.75 9.97
N GLU A 43 23.27 11.78 10.26
CA GLU A 43 23.82 13.13 10.51
C GLU A 43 24.50 13.27 11.88
N ASN A 44 24.60 12.19 12.68
CA ASN A 44 25.10 12.21 14.05
C ASN A 44 24.46 13.31 14.92
N LYS A 45 23.26 13.77 14.54
CA LYS A 45 22.44 14.63 15.39
C LYS A 45 22.14 13.80 16.64
N LYS A 46 22.56 14.29 17.81
CA LYS A 46 22.18 13.66 19.09
C LYS A 46 20.70 13.37 19.05
N LYS A 47 20.28 12.20 19.56
CA LYS A 47 18.87 11.80 19.68
C LYS A 47 18.09 12.88 20.44
N ASP A 48 17.60 13.85 19.69
CA ASP A 48 16.87 14.97 20.22
C ASP A 48 15.46 14.51 20.60
N VAL A 49 14.74 15.38 21.31
CA VAL A 49 13.37 15.09 21.73
C VAL A 49 12.51 14.70 20.51
N LEU A 50 12.75 15.32 19.35
CA LEU A 50 12.06 15.00 18.11
C LEU A 50 12.25 13.55 17.67
N SER A 51 13.49 13.04 17.67
CA SER A 51 13.78 11.64 17.31
C SER A 51 13.07 10.64 18.22
N TRP A 52 12.96 10.94 19.52
CA TRP A 52 12.20 10.10 20.45
C TRP A 52 10.69 10.17 20.22
N LEU A 53 10.15 11.36 19.95
CA LEU A 53 8.74 11.54 19.60
C LEU A 53 8.38 10.79 18.31
N VAL A 54 9.21 10.90 17.27
CA VAL A 54 9.02 10.15 16.02
C VAL A 54 9.13 8.65 16.27
N GLY A 55 10.05 8.19 17.11
CA GLY A 55 10.14 6.78 17.52
C GLY A 55 8.87 6.26 18.19
N ALA A 56 8.28 7.04 19.09
CA ALA A 56 6.99 6.69 19.71
C ALA A 56 5.85 6.65 18.68
N LEU A 57 5.84 7.58 17.72
CA LEU A 57 4.86 7.61 16.64
C LEU A 57 5.00 6.43 15.68
N VAL A 58 6.21 5.94 15.43
CA VAL A 58 6.45 4.71 14.65
C VAL A 58 5.75 3.52 15.31
N VAL A 59 5.98 3.32 16.61
CA VAL A 59 5.35 2.22 17.37
C VAL A 59 3.83 2.30 17.31
N LEU A 60 3.27 3.50 17.54
CA LEU A 60 1.82 3.71 17.46
C LEU A 60 1.29 3.45 16.04
N THR A 61 1.98 3.93 15.02
CA THR A 61 1.58 3.78 13.61
C THR A 61 1.58 2.31 13.21
N GLU A 62 2.60 1.53 13.57
CA GLU A 62 2.64 0.09 13.31
C GLU A 62 1.50 -0.65 14.01
N PHE A 63 1.23 -0.33 15.28
CA PHE A 63 0.12 -0.92 16.01
C PHE A 63 -1.22 -0.66 15.30
N LEU A 64 -1.48 0.61 14.93
CA LEU A 64 -2.69 0.99 14.19
C LEU A 64 -2.77 0.30 12.83
N LEU A 65 -1.65 0.17 12.12
CA LEU A 65 -1.56 -0.49 10.82
C LEU A 65 -1.95 -1.96 10.94
N VAL A 66 -1.42 -2.69 11.94
CA VAL A 66 -1.81 -4.09 12.19
C VAL A 66 -3.30 -4.19 12.58
N CYS A 67 -3.84 -3.21 13.30
CA CYS A 67 -5.28 -3.19 13.61
C CYS A 67 -6.20 -2.97 12.39
N THR A 68 -5.67 -2.58 11.23
CA THR A 68 -6.45 -2.50 9.98
C THR A 68 -6.76 -3.88 9.38
N TYR A 69 -5.94 -4.90 9.70
CA TYR A 69 -5.97 -6.23 9.09
C TYR A 69 -5.97 -6.20 7.55
N SER A 70 -5.35 -5.18 6.95
CA SER A 70 -5.21 -5.03 5.49
C SER A 70 -4.00 -5.83 4.99
N ARG A 71 -4.26 -6.95 4.30
CA ARG A 71 -3.21 -7.79 3.68
C ARG A 71 -2.30 -6.98 2.75
N ALA A 72 -2.89 -6.13 1.92
CA ALA A 72 -2.14 -5.29 0.98
C ALA A 72 -1.22 -4.32 1.73
N ALA A 73 -1.71 -3.70 2.82
CA ALA A 73 -0.88 -2.82 3.64
C ALA A 73 0.27 -3.58 4.32
N TYR A 74 0.05 -4.80 4.80
CA TYR A 74 1.12 -5.61 5.40
C TYR A 74 2.22 -5.92 4.39
N LEU A 75 1.83 -6.34 3.18
CA LEU A 75 2.77 -6.66 2.12
C LEU A 75 3.55 -5.41 1.67
N ALA A 76 2.86 -4.30 1.43
CA ALA A 76 3.48 -3.03 1.06
C ALA A 76 4.48 -2.57 2.13
N THR A 77 4.11 -2.61 3.41
CA THR A 77 5.00 -2.25 4.52
C THR A 77 6.26 -3.13 4.54
N VAL A 78 6.12 -4.45 4.44
CA VAL A 78 7.28 -5.37 4.45
C VAL A 78 8.20 -5.11 3.26
N ILE A 79 7.66 -5.00 2.04
CA ILE A 79 8.45 -4.74 0.83
C ILE A 79 9.20 -3.42 0.93
N SER A 80 8.53 -2.35 1.37
CA SER A 80 9.17 -1.03 1.49
C SER A 80 10.23 -0.97 2.59
N LEU A 81 10.01 -1.61 3.74
CA LEU A 81 11.02 -1.70 4.80
C LEU A 81 12.23 -2.54 4.35
N LEU A 82 11.98 -3.66 3.66
CA LEU A 82 13.05 -4.47 3.08
C LEU A 82 13.86 -3.65 2.08
N PHE A 83 13.21 -2.91 1.18
CA PHE A 83 13.87 -2.02 0.25
C PHE A 83 14.72 -0.96 0.96
N LEU A 84 14.19 -0.33 2.02
CA LEU A 84 14.94 0.64 2.84
C LEU A 84 16.18 0.04 3.50
N SER A 85 16.17 -1.27 3.79
CA SER A 85 17.29 -2.00 4.40
C SER A 85 18.39 -2.40 3.41
N ILE A 86 18.13 -2.36 2.10
CA ILE A 86 19.12 -2.79 1.10
C ILE A 86 20.36 -1.90 1.17
N GLY A 87 21.54 -2.53 1.22
CA GLY A 87 22.83 -1.85 1.21
C GLY A 87 23.15 -1.03 2.46
N ARG A 88 22.45 -1.25 3.59
CA ARG A 88 22.80 -0.67 4.90
C ARG A 88 22.23 -1.47 6.08
N ARG A 89 22.96 -1.51 7.20
CA ARG A 89 22.41 -1.99 8.49
C ARG A 89 21.71 -0.85 9.22
N ALA A 90 20.59 -0.38 8.65
CA ALA A 90 19.75 0.64 9.25
C ALA A 90 19.05 0.07 10.49
N LYS A 91 19.60 0.34 11.68
CA LYS A 91 19.06 -0.17 12.95
C LYS A 91 17.58 0.19 13.13
N ALA A 92 17.18 1.41 12.75
CA ALA A 92 15.79 1.84 12.83
C ALA A 92 14.86 1.01 11.93
N VAL A 93 15.28 0.72 10.70
CA VAL A 93 14.54 -0.12 9.75
C VAL A 93 14.42 -1.55 10.27
N LEU A 94 15.52 -2.14 10.78
CA LEU A 94 15.50 -3.49 11.32
C LEU A 94 14.59 -3.60 12.56
N LEU A 95 14.67 -2.61 13.47
CA LEU A 95 13.82 -2.59 14.66
C LEU A 95 12.34 -2.43 14.30
N SER A 96 12.01 -1.56 13.34
CA SER A 96 10.66 -1.41 12.80
C SER A 96 10.17 -2.71 12.16
N LEU A 97 10.98 -3.37 11.32
CA LEU A 97 10.60 -4.64 10.70
C LEU A 97 10.35 -5.74 11.75
N LEU A 98 11.21 -5.86 12.76
CA LEU A 98 11.04 -6.84 13.83
C LEU A 98 9.81 -6.55 14.69
N LEU A 99 9.57 -5.28 15.03
CA LEU A 99 8.39 -4.87 15.78
C LEU A 99 7.12 -5.14 14.99
N PHE A 100 7.09 -4.80 13.70
CA PHE A 100 5.96 -5.05 12.82
C PHE A 100 5.61 -6.55 12.73
N VAL A 101 6.62 -7.40 12.52
CA VAL A 101 6.43 -8.87 12.51
C VAL A 101 5.93 -9.36 13.87
N ALA A 102 6.52 -8.88 14.97
CA ALA A 102 6.07 -9.23 16.32
C ALA A 102 4.61 -8.84 16.55
N LEU A 103 4.21 -7.62 16.19
CA LEU A 103 2.82 -7.16 16.31
C LEU A 103 1.86 -8.06 15.53
N ILE A 104 2.20 -8.47 14.30
CA ILE A 104 1.36 -9.38 13.53
C ILE A 104 1.22 -10.75 14.23
N CYS A 105 2.30 -11.26 14.81
CA CYS A 105 2.30 -12.54 15.52
C CYS A 105 1.52 -12.50 16.84
N PHE A 106 1.58 -11.40 17.59
CA PHE A 106 0.98 -11.28 18.92
C PHE A 106 -0.45 -10.72 18.92
N LEU A 107 -0.86 -9.94 17.90
CA LEU A 107 -2.22 -9.41 17.84
C LEU A 107 -3.25 -10.50 17.47
N PRO A 108 -4.44 -10.49 18.10
CA PRO A 108 -5.52 -11.42 17.79
C PRO A 108 -5.84 -11.42 16.29
N SER A 109 -5.86 -12.60 15.66
CA SER A 109 -6.09 -12.78 14.21
C SER A 109 -5.06 -12.14 13.27
N GLY A 110 -3.96 -11.55 13.76
CA GLY A 110 -2.88 -11.05 12.90
C GLY A 110 -2.21 -12.19 12.11
N ALA A 111 -1.80 -13.25 12.80
CA ALA A 111 -1.28 -14.48 12.18
C ALA A 111 -2.32 -15.18 11.29
N LYS A 112 -3.60 -15.19 11.67
CA LYS A 112 -4.68 -15.73 10.83
C LYS A 112 -4.82 -14.93 9.53
N ARG A 113 -4.59 -13.61 9.58
CA ARG A 113 -4.59 -12.78 8.38
C ARG A 113 -3.43 -13.11 7.45
N LEU A 114 -2.25 -13.42 7.99
CA LEU A 114 -1.13 -13.96 7.20
C LEU A 114 -1.48 -15.32 6.58
N ALA A 115 -2.07 -16.23 7.34
CA ALA A 115 -2.50 -17.54 6.82
C ALA A 115 -3.56 -17.40 5.71
N SER A 116 -4.46 -16.42 5.82
CA SER A 116 -5.48 -16.15 4.78
C SER A 116 -4.92 -15.64 3.45
N PHE A 117 -3.61 -15.41 3.30
CA PHE A 117 -3.02 -15.09 1.98
C PHE A 117 -3.14 -16.26 1.00
N THR A 118 -3.19 -17.51 1.49
CA THR A 118 -3.30 -18.70 0.64
C THR A 118 -4.74 -19.11 0.35
N GLU A 119 -5.73 -18.45 0.98
CA GLU A 119 -7.15 -18.76 0.82
C GLU A 119 -7.78 -17.88 -0.28
N PHE A 120 -7.55 -18.24 -1.54
CA PHE A 120 -8.08 -17.51 -2.71
C PHE A 120 -9.61 -17.56 -2.85
N HIS A 121 -10.28 -18.45 -2.11
CA HIS A 121 -11.74 -18.63 -2.14
C HIS A 121 -12.49 -17.76 -1.12
N GLU A 122 -11.81 -16.89 -0.35
CA GLU A 122 -12.50 -15.89 0.46
C GLU A 122 -13.37 -14.98 -0.46
N GLY A 123 -14.64 -14.80 -0.12
CA GLY A 123 -15.61 -14.05 -0.95
C GLY A 123 -15.15 -12.64 -1.35
N SER A 124 -14.31 -11.98 -0.54
CA SER A 124 -13.74 -10.67 -0.90
C SER A 124 -12.69 -10.74 -2.01
N ILE A 125 -11.94 -11.82 -2.15
CA ILE A 125 -10.96 -12.01 -3.24
C ILE A 125 -11.70 -12.41 -4.52
N ALA A 126 -12.61 -13.37 -4.42
CA ALA A 126 -13.43 -13.82 -5.55
C ALA A 126 -14.18 -12.65 -6.20
N ASN A 127 -14.83 -11.79 -5.39
CA ASN A 127 -15.52 -10.59 -5.88
C ASN A 127 -14.57 -9.60 -6.57
N ARG A 128 -13.32 -9.47 -6.11
CA ARG A 128 -12.32 -8.62 -6.77
C ARG A 128 -11.85 -9.20 -8.09
N ILE A 129 -11.65 -10.51 -8.17
CA ILE A 129 -11.27 -11.18 -9.43
C ILE A 129 -12.36 -10.95 -10.48
N LEU A 130 -13.64 -11.16 -10.12
CA LEU A 130 -14.76 -10.88 -11.01
C LEU A 130 -14.81 -9.40 -11.42
N LEU A 131 -14.59 -8.49 -10.49
CA LEU A 131 -14.54 -7.05 -10.76
C LEU A 131 -13.41 -6.70 -11.73
N TRP A 132 -12.22 -7.28 -11.54
CA TRP A 132 -11.05 -7.03 -12.38
C TRP A 132 -11.21 -7.62 -13.77
N GLN A 133 -11.80 -8.82 -13.89
CA GLN A 133 -12.12 -9.41 -15.19
C GLN A 133 -13.11 -8.54 -15.97
N GLY A 134 -14.17 -8.06 -15.32
CA GLY A 134 -15.13 -7.14 -15.94
C GLY A 134 -14.47 -5.81 -16.33
N ALA A 135 -13.65 -5.23 -15.46
CA ALA A 135 -12.90 -4.01 -15.76
C ALA A 135 -11.95 -4.19 -16.95
N SER A 136 -11.23 -5.31 -17.03
CA SER A 136 -10.38 -5.62 -18.19
C SER A 136 -11.20 -5.76 -19.47
N ALA A 137 -12.37 -6.39 -19.42
CA ALA A 137 -13.28 -6.47 -20.57
C ALA A 137 -13.81 -5.10 -20.99
N MET A 138 -14.16 -4.23 -20.03
CA MET A 138 -14.56 -2.84 -20.27
C MET A 138 -13.46 -2.04 -20.98
N ILE A 139 -12.20 -2.18 -20.52
CA ILE A 139 -11.04 -1.56 -21.17
C ILE A 139 -10.89 -2.08 -22.60
N ALA A 140 -11.02 -3.39 -22.82
CA ALA A 140 -10.91 -4.00 -24.13
C ALA A 140 -12.00 -3.53 -25.11
N GLN A 141 -13.19 -3.20 -24.62
CA GLN A 141 -14.26 -2.64 -25.45
C GLN A 141 -14.01 -1.20 -25.88
N ARG A 142 -13.34 -0.39 -25.04
CA ARG A 142 -13.07 1.04 -25.31
C ARG A 142 -11.63 1.44 -24.97
N PRO A 143 -10.62 0.84 -25.64
CA PRO A 143 -9.23 0.96 -25.22
C PRO A 143 -8.65 2.37 -25.37
N PHE A 144 -9.27 3.24 -26.19
CA PHE A 144 -8.78 4.59 -26.45
C PHE A 144 -9.50 5.72 -25.71
N LYS A 145 -10.80 5.58 -25.48
CA LYS A 145 -11.63 6.67 -24.94
C LYS A 145 -12.20 6.36 -23.56
N GLY A 146 -12.23 5.10 -23.16
CA GLY A 146 -12.88 4.67 -21.92
C GLY A 146 -14.37 5.07 -21.85
N MET A 147 -14.83 5.37 -20.64
CA MET A 147 -16.20 5.68 -20.26
C MET A 147 -16.21 6.79 -19.22
N SER A 148 -17.34 7.43 -18.94
CA SER A 148 -17.37 8.39 -17.83
C SER A 148 -17.21 7.67 -16.48
N PHE A 149 -16.58 8.33 -15.51
CA PHE A 149 -16.37 7.80 -14.16
C PHE A 149 -17.69 7.39 -13.48
N GLN A 150 -18.77 8.14 -13.73
CA GLN A 150 -20.09 7.88 -13.15
C GLN A 150 -20.76 6.63 -13.73
N GLU A 151 -20.39 6.22 -14.94
CA GLU A 151 -21.00 5.09 -15.65
C GLU A 151 -20.34 3.75 -15.35
N ILE A 152 -19.02 3.72 -15.07
CA ILE A 152 -18.26 2.46 -15.03
C ILE A 152 -18.83 1.44 -14.04
N GLY A 153 -19.31 1.90 -12.88
CA GLY A 153 -19.88 1.05 -11.84
C GLY A 153 -21.21 0.42 -12.23
N ASN A 154 -22.10 1.25 -12.81
CA ASN A 154 -23.40 0.80 -13.28
C ASN A 154 -23.27 -0.11 -14.50
N TYR A 155 -22.35 0.22 -15.40
CA TYR A 155 -22.05 -0.60 -16.57
C TYR A 155 -21.49 -1.96 -16.17
N TYR A 156 -20.53 -2.00 -15.25
CA TYR A 156 -20.01 -3.25 -14.70
C TYR A 156 -21.13 -4.11 -14.11
N ARG A 157 -21.99 -3.52 -13.29
CA ARG A 157 -23.12 -4.21 -12.67
C ARG A 157 -24.10 -4.76 -13.71
N ALA A 158 -24.42 -4.01 -14.75
CA ALA A 158 -25.41 -4.41 -15.74
C ALA A 158 -24.92 -5.52 -16.67
N VAL A 159 -23.61 -5.58 -16.94
CA VAL A 159 -23.04 -6.45 -18.00
C VAL A 159 -22.23 -7.62 -17.43
N PHE A 160 -21.50 -7.43 -16.33
CA PHE A 160 -20.50 -8.38 -15.86
C PHE A 160 -20.74 -8.94 -14.46
N LEU A 161 -21.54 -8.28 -13.62
CA LEU A 161 -21.81 -8.76 -12.27
C LEU A 161 -22.88 -9.87 -12.30
N PRO A 162 -22.60 -11.06 -11.75
CA PRO A 162 -23.60 -12.11 -11.59
C PRO A 162 -24.83 -11.65 -10.81
N LEU A 163 -26.02 -12.15 -11.20
CA LEU A 163 -27.31 -11.73 -10.65
C LEU A 163 -27.50 -12.11 -9.17
N ASP A 164 -26.76 -13.10 -8.68
CA ASP A 164 -26.74 -13.56 -7.29
C ASP A 164 -25.91 -12.68 -6.36
N ILE A 165 -25.18 -11.67 -6.90
CA ILE A 165 -24.32 -10.77 -6.13
C ILE A 165 -24.92 -9.37 -6.06
N GLU A 166 -25.39 -8.97 -4.88
CA GLU A 166 -25.87 -7.61 -4.63
C GLU A 166 -24.72 -6.67 -4.18
N ALA A 167 -23.86 -6.27 -5.11
CA ALA A 167 -22.77 -5.32 -4.83
C ALA A 167 -22.87 -4.04 -5.66
N ARG A 168 -22.51 -2.89 -5.08
CA ARG A 168 -22.39 -1.60 -5.76
C ARG A 168 -20.94 -1.15 -5.72
N TYR A 169 -20.38 -0.87 -6.89
CA TYR A 169 -19.01 -0.40 -7.04
C TYR A 169 -19.02 0.95 -7.73
N SER A 170 -18.41 1.96 -7.12
CA SER A 170 -18.13 3.25 -7.76
C SER A 170 -16.80 3.22 -8.54
N THR A 171 -15.86 2.39 -8.11
CA THR A 171 -14.54 2.19 -8.72
C THR A 171 -14.27 0.70 -8.93
N MET A 172 -13.24 0.37 -9.71
CA MET A 172 -12.86 -1.02 -9.98
C MET A 172 -12.00 -1.64 -8.85
N GLN A 173 -11.99 -1.02 -7.66
CA GLN A 173 -11.13 -1.37 -6.50
C GLN A 173 -9.63 -1.48 -6.83
N SER A 174 -9.22 -0.89 -7.94
CA SER A 174 -7.84 -0.73 -8.40
C SER A 174 -7.80 0.56 -9.19
N ASP A 175 -6.91 1.48 -8.80
CA ASP A 175 -6.81 2.79 -9.45
C ASP A 175 -6.38 2.61 -10.91
N TRP A 176 -5.49 1.66 -11.19
CA TRP A 176 -5.07 1.32 -12.55
C TRP A 176 -6.22 0.85 -13.44
N LEU A 177 -7.08 -0.03 -12.92
CA LEU A 177 -8.24 -0.51 -13.67
C LEU A 177 -9.33 0.56 -13.80
N THR A 178 -9.50 1.39 -12.78
CA THR A 178 -10.44 2.51 -12.80
C THR A 178 -10.02 3.54 -13.84
N LEU A 179 -8.75 3.96 -13.83
CA LEU A 179 -8.18 4.85 -14.84
C LEU A 179 -8.27 4.24 -16.24
N GLY A 180 -8.00 2.93 -16.36
CA GLY A 180 -8.15 2.20 -17.62
C GLY A 180 -9.60 2.24 -18.14
N CYS A 181 -10.59 1.98 -17.28
CA CYS A 181 -11.99 2.01 -17.68
C CYS A 181 -12.45 3.42 -18.08
N VAL A 182 -11.93 4.46 -17.40
CA VAL A 182 -12.35 5.84 -17.63
C VAL A 182 -11.66 6.47 -18.84
N HIS A 183 -10.37 6.23 -19.01
CA HIS A 183 -9.53 6.93 -19.99
C HIS A 183 -8.97 6.02 -21.09
N GLY A 184 -9.28 4.73 -21.05
CA GLY A 184 -8.63 3.73 -21.89
C GLY A 184 -7.25 3.34 -21.37
N VAL A 185 -6.56 2.46 -22.09
CA VAL A 185 -5.30 1.83 -21.66
C VAL A 185 -4.11 2.81 -21.62
N TRP A 186 -4.18 3.92 -22.37
CA TRP A 186 -3.05 4.84 -22.54
C TRP A 186 -2.66 5.56 -21.25
N LEU A 187 -3.64 6.04 -20.49
CA LEU A 187 -3.36 6.77 -19.25
C LEU A 187 -2.68 5.89 -18.18
N PRO A 188 -3.21 4.71 -17.80
CA PRO A 188 -2.51 3.85 -16.86
C PRO A 188 -1.16 3.37 -17.41
N PHE A 189 -1.01 3.19 -18.73
CA PHE A 189 0.28 2.85 -19.33
C PHE A 189 1.32 3.97 -19.18
N ILE A 190 0.95 5.22 -19.49
CA ILE A 190 1.83 6.38 -19.37
C ILE A 190 2.21 6.61 -17.90
N LEU A 191 1.23 6.64 -17.01
CA LEU A 191 1.46 6.84 -15.58
C LEU A 191 2.30 5.69 -14.98
N GLY A 192 2.00 4.45 -15.36
CA GLY A 192 2.77 3.28 -14.95
C GLY A 192 4.22 3.36 -15.40
N THR A 193 4.45 3.76 -16.65
CA THR A 193 5.82 3.94 -17.19
C THR A 193 6.57 5.03 -16.43
N ILE A 194 5.93 6.16 -16.12
CA ILE A 194 6.55 7.24 -15.35
C ILE A 194 6.87 6.76 -13.93
N ILE A 195 5.92 6.15 -13.24
CA ILE A 195 6.09 5.69 -11.85
C ILE A 195 7.18 4.63 -11.75
N ILE A 196 7.18 3.64 -12.65
CA ILE A 196 8.22 2.61 -12.71
C ILE A 196 9.57 3.24 -13.06
N GLY A 197 9.62 4.16 -14.02
CA GLY A 197 10.83 4.89 -14.37
C GLY A 197 11.42 5.66 -13.19
N LEU A 198 10.58 6.36 -12.42
CA LEU A 198 10.99 7.07 -11.20
C LEU A 198 11.46 6.11 -10.11
N ALA A 199 10.79 4.97 -9.93
CA ALA A 199 11.20 3.95 -8.97
C ALA A 199 12.58 3.36 -9.33
N LEU A 200 12.81 3.03 -10.61
CA LEU A 200 14.08 2.50 -11.10
C LEU A 200 15.21 3.54 -11.05
N ALA A 201 14.94 4.78 -11.44
CA ALA A 201 15.91 5.87 -11.36
C ALA A 201 16.29 6.15 -9.89
N GLY A 202 15.30 6.25 -9.00
CA GLY A 202 15.53 6.44 -7.58
C GLY A 202 16.31 5.27 -6.96
N ALA A 203 15.99 4.03 -7.33
CA ALA A 203 16.73 2.85 -6.87
C ALA A 203 18.18 2.87 -7.36
N THR A 204 18.44 3.13 -8.64
CA THR A 204 19.82 3.16 -9.18
C THR A 204 20.65 4.28 -8.55
N LEU A 205 20.09 5.49 -8.44
CA LEU A 205 20.76 6.61 -7.76
C LEU A 205 21.04 6.31 -6.28
N SER A 206 20.12 5.63 -5.60
CA SER A 206 20.27 5.22 -4.19
C SER A 206 21.47 4.31 -3.90
N PHE A 207 22.08 3.71 -4.92
CA PHE A 207 23.29 2.89 -4.83
C PHE A 207 24.50 3.52 -5.52
N HIS A 208 24.35 4.71 -6.10
CA HIS A 208 25.46 5.35 -6.81
C HIS A 208 26.53 5.84 -5.81
N PRO A 209 27.82 5.49 -6.02
CA PRO A 209 28.88 5.79 -5.06
C PRO A 209 29.15 7.29 -4.91
N ALA A 210 28.92 8.07 -5.97
CA ALA A 210 29.15 9.52 -5.98
C ALA A 210 28.13 10.33 -5.14
N ILE A 211 27.01 9.73 -4.73
CA ILE A 211 25.98 10.41 -3.94
C ILE A 211 26.33 10.28 -2.45
N SER A 212 26.16 11.36 -1.70
CA SER A 212 26.44 11.37 -0.25
C SER A 212 25.56 10.34 0.50
N PRO A 213 26.02 9.80 1.65
CA PRO A 213 25.22 8.87 2.43
C PRO A 213 23.84 9.40 2.87
N SER A 214 23.75 10.69 3.21
CA SER A 214 22.50 11.36 3.59
C SER A 214 21.53 11.45 2.42
N ASP A 215 22.00 11.88 1.25
CA ASP A 215 21.17 11.98 0.05
C ASP A 215 20.70 10.61 -0.44
N ARG A 216 21.55 9.58 -0.34
CA ARG A 216 21.15 8.20 -0.60
C ARG A 216 20.03 7.73 0.33
N SER A 217 20.04 8.16 1.60
CA SER A 217 18.96 7.81 2.53
C SER A 217 17.63 8.45 2.11
N ILE A 218 17.66 9.73 1.70
CA ILE A 218 16.49 10.45 1.20
C ILE A 218 15.96 9.78 -0.07
N LEU A 219 16.82 9.49 -1.04
CA LEU A 219 16.44 8.82 -2.28
C LEU A 219 15.79 7.45 -2.01
N ARG A 220 16.35 6.65 -1.09
CA ARG A 220 15.75 5.37 -0.69
C ARG A 220 14.38 5.55 -0.06
N CYS A 221 14.19 6.58 0.78
CA CYS A 221 12.90 6.90 1.36
C CYS A 221 11.88 7.26 0.29
N CYS A 222 12.21 8.17 -0.62
CA CYS A 222 11.34 8.55 -1.72
C CYS A 222 10.99 7.35 -2.62
N THR A 223 11.98 6.51 -2.96
CA THR A 223 11.74 5.31 -3.76
C THR A 223 10.90 4.27 -3.01
N ALA A 224 11.09 4.08 -1.71
CA ALA A 224 10.28 3.17 -0.90
C ALA A 224 8.81 3.60 -0.83
N VAL A 225 8.55 4.91 -0.81
CA VAL A 225 7.21 5.51 -0.88
C VAL A 225 6.57 5.24 -2.25
N ILE A 226 7.32 5.41 -3.33
CA ILE A 226 6.84 5.10 -4.69
C ILE A 226 6.52 3.59 -4.80
N ILE A 227 7.41 2.72 -4.31
CA ILE A 227 7.20 1.26 -4.30
C ILE A 227 5.97 0.88 -3.48
N ALA A 228 5.71 1.54 -2.36
CA ALA A 228 4.53 1.26 -1.53
C ALA A 228 3.20 1.60 -2.21
N TYR A 229 3.24 2.48 -3.22
CA TYR A 229 2.06 2.91 -3.97
C TYR A 229 1.75 2.01 -5.18
N ILE A 230 2.75 1.30 -5.71
CA ILE A 230 2.61 0.37 -6.85
C ILE A 230 1.90 -0.90 -6.38
#